data_AF-A0A1A7ZLU2-F1
#
_entry.id   AF-A0A1A7ZLU2-F1
#
_cell.length_a   1.000
_cell.length_b   1.000
_cell.length_c   1.000
_cell.angle_alpha   90.00
_cell.angle_beta   90.00
_cell.angle_gamma   90.00
#
_symmetry.space_group_name_H-M   'P 1'
#
loop_
_entity.id
_entity.type
_entity.pdbx_description
1 polymer ?
#
loop_
_entity_poly.entity_id
_entity_poly.type
_entity_poly.pdbx_seq_one_letter_code
_entity_poly.pdbx_strand_id
1 'polypeptide(L)'
;MEAIWSRCFPVHAEVRRLLQEEAVGEVKLVTDCFGSRQLHIPRWVEKELGGGALLDIGVYCLQFVLMVFNGERPESIQATG
;
A
#
# COMPACT_ATOMS: atom_id res chain seq x y z
N MET A 1 -16.81 3.94 3.51
CA MET A 1 -15.39 4.00 3.93
C MET A 1 -14.82 2.61 3.78
N GLU A 2 -13.73 2.44 3.05
CA GLU A 2 -13.00 1.16 2.98
C GLU A 2 -12.13 0.99 4.23
N ALA A 3 -12.05 -0.21 4.79
CA ALA A 3 -11.40 -0.49 6.07
C ALA A 3 -9.85 -0.61 5.95
N ILE A 4 -9.21 0.39 5.34
CA ILE A 4 -7.74 0.48 5.24
C ILE A 4 -7.16 0.96 6.57
N TRP A 5 -7.13 0.06 7.55
CA TRP A 5 -6.76 0.31 8.94
C TRP A 5 -5.33 0.83 9.12
N SER A 6 -4.40 0.52 8.19
CA SER A 6 -3.02 1.04 8.22
C SER A 6 -3.00 2.57 8.31
N ARG A 7 -3.93 3.27 7.66
CA ARG A 7 -4.03 4.74 7.66
C ARG A 7 -4.40 5.35 9.02
N CYS A 8 -4.95 4.55 9.92
CA CYS A 8 -5.38 4.96 11.26
C CYS A 8 -4.28 4.87 12.31
N PHE A 9 -3.12 4.26 11.99
CA PHE A 9 -2.02 4.21 12.93
C PHE A 9 -1.34 5.58 13.10
N PRO A 10 -0.87 5.93 14.32
CA PRO A 10 -0.15 7.18 14.56
C PRO A 10 1.06 7.38 13.64
N VAL A 11 1.76 6.30 13.27
CA VAL A 11 2.89 6.37 12.34
C VAL A 11 2.48 6.88 10.95
N HIS A 12 1.30 6.51 10.44
CA HIS A 12 0.82 7.03 9.16
C HIS A 12 0.39 8.50 9.29
N ALA A 13 -0.14 8.92 10.44
CA ALA A 13 -0.43 10.32 10.71
C ALA A 13 0.86 11.15 10.73
N GLU A 14 1.92 10.62 11.33
CA GLU A 14 3.23 11.29 11.36
C GLU A 14 3.86 11.40 9.98
N VAL A 15 3.82 10.34 9.16
CA VAL A 15 4.28 10.41 7.76
C VAL A 15 3.54 11.50 7.00
N ARG A 16 2.21 11.59 7.13
CA ARG A 16 1.43 12.66 6.49
C ARG A 16 1.83 14.05 6.98
N ARG A 17 2.06 14.22 8.29
CA ARG A 17 2.52 15.49 8.87
C ARG A 17 3.86 15.91 8.27
N LEU A 18 4.84 15.00 8.21
CA LEU A 18 6.16 15.27 7.62
C LEU A 18 6.09 15.60 6.13
N LEU A 19 5.20 14.94 5.38
CA LEU A 19 4.96 15.26 3.96
C LEU A 19 4.34 16.66 3.79
N GLN A 20 3.38 17.02 4.64
CA GLN A 20 2.72 18.35 4.61
C GLN A 20 3.66 19.48 5.02
N GLU A 21 4.61 19.20 5.91
CA GLU A 21 5.64 20.15 6.33
C GLU A 21 6.82 20.24 5.35
N GLU A 22 6.74 19.53 4.21
CA GLU A 22 7.82 19.43 3.21
C GLU A 22 9.16 19.00 3.83
N ALA A 23 9.13 18.22 4.93
CA ALA A 23 10.31 17.87 5.71
C ALA A 23 11.30 16.98 4.93
N VAL A 24 10.83 16.32 3.87
CA VAL A 24 11.63 15.49 2.95
C VAL A 24 11.84 16.14 1.58
N GLY A 25 11.39 17.39 1.40
CA GLY A 25 11.32 18.07 0.11
C GLY A 25 10.31 17.44 -0.85
N GLU A 26 10.51 17.64 -2.14
CA GLU A 26 9.65 17.07 -3.18
C GLU A 26 9.86 15.55 -3.30
N VAL A 27 8.80 14.77 -3.08
CA VAL A 27 8.84 13.31 -3.21
C VAL A 27 9.05 12.91 -4.67
N LYS A 28 10.15 12.22 -4.95
CA LYS A 28 10.48 11.72 -6.31
C LYS A 28 10.14 10.25 -6.53
N LEU A 29 10.15 9.45 -5.47
CA LEU A 29 9.95 8.02 -5.53
C LEU A 29 9.40 7.50 -4.21
N VAL A 30 8.47 6.56 -4.28
CA VAL A 30 8.02 5.77 -3.15
C VAL A 30 8.28 4.31 -3.47
N THR A 31 8.92 3.60 -2.55
CA THR A 31 9.14 2.15 -2.65
C THR A 31 8.53 1.50 -1.43
N ASP A 32 7.69 0.50 -1.64
CA ASP A 32 7.08 -0.29 -0.59
C ASP A 32 7.11 -1.77 -1.00
N CYS A 33 7.31 -2.64 -0.02
CA CYS A 33 7.38 -4.08 -0.21
C CYS A 33 6.74 -4.77 0.99
N PHE A 34 5.78 -5.63 0.70
CA PHE A 34 5.16 -6.50 1.70
C PHE A 34 5.17 -7.93 1.18
N GLY A 35 5.93 -8.80 1.84
CA GLY A 35 6.01 -10.23 1.54
C GLY A 35 5.78 -11.08 2.79
N SER A 36 5.07 -12.19 2.63
CA SER A 36 4.89 -13.18 3.70
C SER A 36 4.70 -14.57 3.10
N ARG A 37 5.36 -15.59 3.67
CA ARG A 37 5.27 -16.97 3.17
C ARG A 37 4.10 -17.71 3.82
N GLN A 38 2.89 -17.41 3.36
CA GLN A 38 1.64 -17.95 3.92
C GLN A 38 0.94 -18.95 2.99
N LEU A 39 1.70 -19.63 2.11
CA LEU A 39 1.14 -20.54 1.09
C LEU A 39 0.34 -21.73 1.65
N HIS A 40 0.49 -22.02 2.95
CA HIS A 40 -0.21 -23.10 3.64
C HIS A 40 -1.59 -22.67 4.16
N ILE A 41 -1.93 -21.37 4.11
CA ILE A 41 -3.22 -20.84 4.56
C ILE A 41 -4.18 -20.80 3.36
N PRO A 42 -5.26 -21.61 3.35
CA PRO A 42 -6.16 -21.70 2.19
C PRO A 42 -6.72 -20.35 1.71
N ARG A 43 -7.15 -19.49 2.65
CA ARG A 43 -7.67 -18.15 2.34
C ARG A 43 -6.69 -17.29 1.51
N TRP A 44 -5.39 -17.46 1.69
CA TRP A 44 -4.36 -16.64 1.01
C TRP A 44 -4.10 -17.07 -0.44
N VAL A 45 -4.45 -18.31 -0.80
CA VAL A 45 -4.06 -18.90 -2.09
C VAL A 45 -5.26 -19.26 -2.97
N GLU A 46 -6.45 -19.44 -2.37
CA GLU A 46 -7.66 -19.80 -3.10
C GLU A 46 -8.28 -18.58 -3.81
N LYS A 47 -8.33 -18.64 -5.14
CA LYS A 47 -8.91 -17.58 -5.98
C LYS A 47 -10.38 -17.32 -5.72
N GLU A 48 -11.15 -18.38 -5.45
CA GLU A 48 -12.59 -18.28 -5.16
C GLU A 48 -12.91 -17.49 -3.88
N LEU A 49 -11.93 -17.36 -2.98
CA LEU A 49 -12.02 -16.56 -1.76
C LEU A 49 -11.46 -15.13 -1.93
N GLY A 50 -11.05 -14.76 -3.14
CA GLY A 50 -10.35 -13.50 -3.41
C GLY A 50 -8.93 -13.47 -2.84
N GLY A 51 -8.29 -14.63 -2.65
CA GLY A 51 -6.92 -14.72 -2.17
C GLY A 51 -5.89 -14.28 -3.20
N GLY A 52 -4.65 -14.14 -2.75
CA GLY A 52 -3.48 -13.85 -3.56
C GLY A 52 -2.74 -12.62 -3.08
N ALA A 53 -1.43 -12.57 -3.36
CA ALA A 53 -0.54 -11.55 -2.80
C ALA A 53 -1.03 -10.11 -3.04
N LEU A 54 -1.57 -9.81 -4.22
CA LEU A 54 -2.05 -8.47 -4.54
C LEU A 54 -3.22 -8.02 -3.66
N LEU A 55 -4.22 -8.90 -3.44
CA LEU A 55 -5.44 -8.57 -2.69
C LEU A 55 -5.24 -8.65 -1.18
N ASP A 56 -4.43 -9.61 -0.70
CA ASP A 56 -4.21 -9.79 0.73
C ASP A 56 -3.19 -8.79 1.31
N ILE A 57 -2.09 -8.52 0.61
CA ILE A 57 -0.99 -7.67 1.13
C ILE A 57 -0.58 -6.53 0.21
N GLY A 58 -0.71 -6.68 -1.12
CA GLY A 58 -0.36 -5.66 -2.10
C GLY A 58 -1.23 -4.41 -2.00
N VAL A 59 -2.47 -4.55 -1.50
CA VAL A 59 -3.34 -3.41 -1.20
C VAL A 59 -2.69 -2.42 -0.23
N TYR A 60 -1.91 -2.86 0.75
CA TYR A 60 -1.25 -1.94 1.68
C TYR A 60 -0.18 -1.11 0.99
N CYS A 61 0.61 -1.73 0.10
CA CYS A 61 1.62 -1.04 -0.68
C CYS A 61 0.99 0.02 -1.60
N LEU A 62 -0.08 -0.35 -2.30
CA LEU A 62 -0.82 0.60 -3.16
C LEU A 62 -1.40 1.75 -2.34
N GLN A 63 -2.02 1.46 -1.20
CA GLN A 63 -2.65 2.48 -0.36
C GLN A 63 -1.63 3.42 0.30
N PHE A 64 -0.41 2.95 0.57
CA PHE A 64 0.69 3.78 1.06
C PHE A 64 1.20 4.73 -0.03
N VAL A 65 1.50 4.20 -1.23
CA VAL A 65 1.93 5.02 -2.38
C VAL A 65 0.88 6.09 -2.72
N LEU A 66 -0.40 5.69 -2.79
CA LEU A 66 -1.51 6.63 -3.00
C LEU A 66 -1.64 7.65 -1.88
N MET A 67 -1.34 7.30 -0.62
CA MET A 67 -1.36 8.29 0.46
C MET A 67 -0.25 9.34 0.28
N VAL A 68 0.96 8.91 -0.08
CA VAL A 68 2.11 9.80 -0.26
C VAL A 68 1.89 10.76 -1.43
N PHE A 69 1.36 10.28 -2.55
CA PHE A 69 1.01 11.10 -3.73
C PHE A 69 -0.43 11.64 -3.69
N ASN A 70 -1.01 11.80 -2.50
CA ASN A 70 -2.32 12.43 -2.29
C ASN A 70 -3.48 11.90 -3.17
N GLY A 71 -3.46 10.62 -3.50
CA GLY A 71 -4.49 9.93 -4.27
C GLY A 71 -4.45 10.22 -5.77
N GLU A 72 -3.37 10.80 -6.28
CA GLU A 72 -3.22 11.06 -7.71
C GLU A 72 -3.30 9.77 -8.54
N ARG A 73 -3.93 9.89 -9.71
CA ARG A 73 -4.09 8.77 -10.64
C ARG A 73 -2.74 8.50 -11.32
N PRO A 74 -2.22 7.26 -11.29
CA PRO A 74 -1.03 6.92 -12.05
C PRO A 74 -1.20 7.15 -13.55
N GLU A 75 -0.18 7.72 -14.20
CA GLU A 75 -0.16 7.91 -15.65
C GLU A 75 0.05 6.58 -16.41
N SER A 76 0.82 5.67 -15.81
CA SER A 76 1.07 4.34 -16.36
C SER A 76 1.28 3.32 -15.23
N ILE A 77 1.00 2.04 -15.53
CA ILE A 77 1.21 0.93 -14.62
C ILE A 77 1.93 -0.17 -15.39
N GLN A 78 3.02 -0.68 -14.83
CA GLN A 78 3.71 -1.86 -15.32
C GLN A 78 3.68 -2.91 -14.21
N ALA A 79 3.44 -4.17 -14.59
CA ALA A 79 3.33 -5.28 -13.65
C ALA A 79 4.09 -6.50 -14.17
N THR A 80 4.67 -7.26 -13.25
CA THR A 80 5.33 -8.55 -13.52
C THR A 80 4.90 -9.53 -12.43
N GLY A 81 4.82 -10.82 -12.76
CA GLY A 81 4.36 -11.89 -11.87
C GLY A 81 4.75 -13.26 -12.38
#